data_AF-A0A523F6N2-F1
#
_entry.id   AF-A0A523F6N2-F1
#
_cell.length_a   1.000
_cell.length_b   1.000
_cell.length_c   1.000
_cell.angle_alpha   90.00
_cell.angle_beta   90.00
_cell.angle_gamma   90.00
#
_symmetry.space_group_name_H-M   'P 1'
#
loop_
_entity.id
_entity.type
_entity.pdbx_description
1 polymer ?
#
loop_
_entity_poly.entity_id
_entity_poly.type
_entity_poly.pdbx_seq_one_letter_code
_entity_poly.pdbx_strand_id
1 'polypeptide(L)'
;MAASVKRVLRRGFEAAERGCDRVFSPALNPFAQLGALGYFLFWIVAASGIYLFIFFDTGVVNAYASLEWISNDLWYHAGIMRSFHRYASDLMVVVMVVHLLREFSLDRYRGVRWFSWLTAVPIILFLYISGITGYWLVWDQLAQFVAIVSTELLDWLPIFSEPIARNFLTPQSLSGRFFTLLVFLHIVIPLLLLLMMWIHIQHISQPRVNPPRALMAMILAALLATSLWKPALSQGPADLSRVTSEVGIDWFFLPLYPLVDLLSHGVIWALLGGFTLLVLVMPWLPPLKRPQAAVVNLDHCNGCARCVEDCPYEAIRLVPRSDGLPFPNAVAVNPDLCVGCGICMGACPSSTPFRRTGDLVTGIDLPGLPLKELRDRTIAAAARLQGPARILVLACQHGAASGGGGHENATVFLPCVAMAPPSLIDFILSRDLADGVVIAGCAERTCYNRLGVEWTKARIAGKRDPYLRERVPRERLATIWADRSERTRFEAELAAFSKSVAKLPETEPRMVRAAPSRQPENCVREPIA
;
A
#
# COMPACT_ATOMS: atom_id res chain seq x y z
N MET A 1 -20.24 -8.69 -13.86
CA MET A 1 -18.94 -8.69 -14.56
C MET A 1 -17.78 -8.18 -13.69
N ALA A 2 -17.82 -6.94 -13.17
CA ALA A 2 -16.70 -6.35 -12.39
C ALA A 2 -16.26 -7.15 -11.14
N ALA A 3 -17.21 -7.74 -10.39
CA ALA A 3 -16.89 -8.58 -9.23
C ALA A 3 -16.14 -9.87 -9.61
N SER A 4 -16.44 -10.45 -10.78
CA SER A 4 -15.77 -11.64 -11.30
C SER A 4 -14.34 -11.31 -11.73
N VAL A 5 -14.15 -10.19 -12.45
CA VAL A 5 -12.82 -9.70 -12.86
C VAL A 5 -11.94 -9.43 -11.64
N LYS A 6 -12.45 -8.70 -10.64
CA LYS A 6 -11.71 -8.45 -9.39
C LYS A 6 -11.29 -9.74 -8.69
N ARG A 7 -12.18 -10.74 -8.64
CA ARG A 7 -11.89 -12.03 -8.01
C ARG A 7 -10.78 -12.79 -8.73
N VAL A 8 -10.78 -12.79 -10.06
CA VAL A 8 -9.74 -13.43 -10.87
C VAL A 8 -8.41 -12.71 -10.68
N LEU A 9 -8.38 -11.38 -10.82
CA LEU A 9 -7.18 -10.57 -10.60
C LEU A 9 -6.60 -10.79 -9.20
N ARG A 10 -7.47 -10.74 -8.17
CA ARG A 10 -7.06 -10.96 -6.79
C ARG A 10 -6.42 -12.33 -6.60
N ARG A 11 -7.01 -13.40 -7.15
CA ARG A 11 -6.41 -14.74 -7.09
C ARG A 11 -5.05 -14.80 -7.79
N GLY A 12 -4.92 -14.13 -8.93
CA GLY A 12 -3.66 -14.01 -9.66
C GLY A 12 -2.58 -13.32 -8.83
N PHE A 13 -2.90 -12.15 -8.25
CA PHE A 13 -2.00 -11.43 -7.34
C PHE A 13 -1.63 -12.25 -6.10
N GLU A 14 -2.61 -12.86 -5.44
CA GLU A 14 -2.36 -13.70 -4.28
C GLU A 14 -1.44 -14.89 -4.65
N ALA A 15 -1.59 -15.48 -5.84
CA ALA A 15 -0.71 -16.54 -6.32
C ALA A 15 0.72 -16.06 -6.63
N ALA A 16 0.85 -14.91 -7.31
CA ALA A 16 2.14 -14.30 -7.60
C ALA A 16 2.89 -13.90 -6.33
N GLU A 17 2.20 -13.24 -5.39
CA GLU A 17 2.73 -12.85 -4.10
C GLU A 17 3.25 -14.06 -3.31
N ARG A 18 2.47 -15.16 -3.25
CA ARG A 18 2.91 -16.42 -2.63
C ARG A 18 4.11 -17.05 -3.33
N GLY A 19 4.17 -16.94 -4.66
CA GLY A 19 5.32 -17.39 -5.44
C GLY A 19 6.59 -16.67 -4.99
N CYS A 20 6.50 -15.34 -4.87
CA CYS A 20 7.60 -14.51 -4.38
C CYS A 20 7.96 -14.81 -2.92
N ASP A 21 7.01 -15.13 -2.05
CA ASP A 21 7.29 -15.46 -0.63
C ASP A 21 8.12 -16.73 -0.44
N ARG A 22 8.21 -17.60 -1.45
CA ARG A 22 9.11 -18.77 -1.39
C ARG A 22 10.58 -18.39 -1.53
N VAL A 23 10.86 -17.25 -2.15
CA VAL A 23 12.21 -16.76 -2.47
C VAL A 23 12.57 -15.58 -1.59
N PHE A 24 11.61 -14.70 -1.32
CA PHE A 24 11.78 -13.46 -0.58
C PHE A 24 11.05 -13.54 0.76
N SER A 25 11.62 -12.91 1.79
CA SER A 25 10.85 -12.67 3.01
C SER A 25 9.67 -11.73 2.71
N PRO A 26 8.60 -11.72 3.54
CA PRO A 26 7.45 -10.85 3.30
C PRO A 26 7.79 -9.35 3.19
N ALA A 27 8.87 -8.92 3.85
CA ALA A 27 9.36 -7.55 3.74
C ALA A 27 10.04 -7.25 2.40
N LEU A 28 10.69 -8.24 1.78
CA LEU A 28 11.42 -8.14 0.51
C LEU A 28 10.56 -8.49 -0.71
N ASN A 29 9.33 -8.96 -0.52
CA ASN A 29 8.42 -9.29 -1.62
C ASN A 29 8.14 -8.04 -2.49
N PRO A 30 8.52 -8.03 -3.79
CA PRO A 30 8.36 -6.86 -4.65
C PRO A 30 6.90 -6.39 -4.79
N PHE A 31 5.94 -7.32 -4.81
CA PHE A 31 4.51 -6.99 -4.92
C PHE A 31 3.99 -6.25 -3.67
N ALA A 32 4.60 -6.47 -2.51
CA ALA A 32 4.29 -5.75 -1.28
C ALA A 32 4.87 -4.32 -1.26
N GLN A 33 5.82 -4.02 -2.15
CA GLN A 33 6.59 -2.78 -2.18
C GLN A 33 6.36 -1.96 -3.46
N LEU A 34 5.32 -2.26 -4.26
CA LEU A 34 5.10 -1.62 -5.57
C LEU A 34 5.09 -0.08 -5.55
N GLY A 35 4.39 0.53 -4.57
CA GLY A 35 4.37 2.00 -4.45
C GLY A 35 5.76 2.57 -4.12
N ALA A 36 6.48 1.94 -3.20
CA ALA A 36 7.84 2.33 -2.81
C ALA A 36 8.85 2.12 -3.97
N LEU A 37 8.70 1.02 -4.72
CA LEU A 37 9.48 0.74 -5.92
C LEU A 37 9.24 1.79 -7.00
N GLY A 38 7.99 2.22 -7.22
CA GLY A 38 7.68 3.29 -8.16
C GLY A 38 8.38 4.60 -7.82
N TYR A 39 8.36 4.99 -6.53
CA TYR A 39 9.09 6.18 -6.06
C TYR A 39 10.61 6.05 -6.15
N PHE A 40 11.15 4.87 -5.86
CA PHE A 40 12.58 4.59 -6.01
C PHE A 40 13.02 4.63 -7.48
N LEU A 41 12.25 4.03 -8.39
CA LEU A 41 12.52 4.04 -9.82
C LEU A 41 12.44 5.45 -10.42
N PHE A 42 11.52 6.29 -9.94
CA PHE A 42 11.50 7.70 -10.32
C PHE A 42 12.85 8.38 -10.04
N TRP A 43 13.43 8.21 -8.85
CA TRP A 43 14.72 8.79 -8.52
C TRP A 43 15.87 8.22 -9.36
N ILE A 44 15.82 6.93 -9.70
CA ILE A 44 16.76 6.31 -10.63
C ILE A 44 16.68 6.99 -12.00
N VAL A 45 15.47 7.12 -12.57
CA VAL A 45 15.24 7.75 -13.88
C VAL A 45 15.65 9.23 -13.84
N ALA A 46 15.29 9.97 -12.79
CA ALA A 46 15.66 11.38 -12.66
C ALA A 46 17.19 11.56 -12.59
N ALA A 47 17.89 10.80 -11.74
CA ALA A 47 19.33 10.90 -11.60
C ALA A 47 20.08 10.48 -12.88
N SER A 48 19.67 9.38 -13.49
CA SER A 48 20.25 8.93 -14.77
C SER A 48 19.94 9.89 -15.91
N GLY A 49 18.76 10.52 -15.93
CA GLY A 49 18.39 11.53 -16.92
C GLY A 49 19.22 12.81 -16.81
N ILE A 50 19.41 13.32 -15.58
CA ILE A 50 20.30 14.46 -15.32
C ILE A 50 21.73 14.15 -15.77
N TYR A 51 22.21 12.93 -15.52
CA TYR A 51 23.54 12.51 -15.97
C TYR A 51 23.65 12.50 -17.51
N LEU A 52 22.67 11.92 -18.20
CA LEU A 52 22.64 11.87 -19.67
C LEU A 52 22.54 13.26 -20.30
N PHE A 53 21.82 14.17 -19.65
CA PHE A 53 21.66 15.55 -20.11
C PHE A 53 23.00 16.30 -20.25
N ILE A 54 24.03 15.93 -19.47
CA ILE A 54 25.38 16.52 -19.56
C ILE A 54 26.03 16.26 -20.94
N PHE A 55 25.68 15.15 -21.59
CA PHE A 55 26.29 14.71 -22.84
C PHE A 55 25.38 14.91 -24.07
N PHE A 56 24.11 15.23 -23.86
CA PHE A 56 23.11 15.32 -24.93
C PHE A 56 23.14 16.68 -25.63
N ASP A 57 23.20 16.68 -26.97
CA ASP A 57 23.10 17.91 -27.77
C ASP A 57 21.64 18.20 -28.11
N THR A 58 21.18 19.41 -27.79
CA THR A 58 19.79 19.85 -28.03
C THR A 58 19.58 20.50 -29.40
N GLY A 59 20.56 20.45 -30.31
CA GLY A 59 20.44 20.90 -31.69
C GLY A 59 19.64 19.94 -32.58
N VAL A 60 18.78 20.48 -33.46
CA VAL A 60 17.91 19.70 -34.38
C VAL A 60 18.69 18.72 -35.26
N VAL A 61 19.89 19.10 -35.71
CA VAL A 61 20.73 18.27 -36.59
C VAL A 61 21.56 17.24 -35.80
N ASN A 62 21.81 17.52 -34.51
CA ASN A 62 22.79 16.79 -33.71
C ASN A 62 22.16 15.84 -32.68
N ALA A 63 20.85 15.95 -32.38
CA ALA A 63 20.20 15.14 -31.35
C ALA A 63 20.46 13.63 -31.52
N TYR A 64 20.13 13.08 -32.70
CA TYR A 64 20.39 11.67 -33.02
C TYR A 64 21.89 11.31 -32.95
N ALA A 65 22.75 12.14 -33.57
CA ALA A 65 24.18 11.91 -33.61
C ALA A 65 24.82 11.92 -32.20
N SER A 66 24.35 12.80 -31.31
CA SER A 66 24.82 12.89 -29.93
C SER A 66 24.47 11.64 -29.12
N LEU A 67 23.30 11.03 -29.38
CA LEU A 67 22.91 9.78 -28.74
C LEU A 67 23.67 8.57 -29.27
N GLU A 68 23.96 8.54 -30.57
CA GLU A 68 24.82 7.50 -31.15
C GLU A 68 26.25 7.61 -30.61
N TRP A 69 26.77 8.83 -30.44
CA TRP A 69 28.06 9.05 -29.79
C TRP A 69 28.07 8.60 -28.32
N ILE A 70 26.99 8.91 -27.56
CA ILE A 70 26.79 8.41 -26.19
C ILE A 70 26.80 6.87 -26.15
N SER A 71 26.15 6.24 -27.13
CA SER A 71 25.91 4.79 -27.15
C SER A 71 27.09 3.99 -27.66
N ASN A 72 27.89 4.53 -28.57
CA ASN A 72 28.99 3.82 -29.20
C ASN A 72 30.35 4.27 -28.64
N ASP A 73 30.66 5.56 -28.73
CA ASP A 73 31.98 6.11 -28.36
C ASP A 73 32.16 6.28 -26.84
N LEU A 74 31.09 6.63 -26.12
CA LEU A 74 31.08 6.77 -24.66
C LEU A 74 30.38 5.61 -23.93
N TRP A 75 30.43 4.41 -24.50
CA TRP A 75 29.67 3.25 -24.02
C TRP A 75 29.74 3.05 -22.49
N TYR A 76 30.95 3.01 -21.91
CA TYR A 76 31.13 2.76 -20.47
C TYR A 76 30.61 3.87 -19.56
N HIS A 77 30.65 5.13 -20.00
CA HIS A 77 30.30 6.28 -19.19
C HIS A 77 28.82 6.67 -19.36
N ALA A 78 28.34 6.74 -20.60
CA ALA A 78 27.02 7.25 -20.92
C ALA A 78 26.12 6.22 -21.64
N GLY A 79 26.67 5.28 -22.42
CA GLY A 79 25.87 4.29 -23.14
C GLY A 79 25.19 3.25 -22.24
N ILE A 80 25.90 2.75 -21.22
CA ILE A 80 25.31 1.92 -20.15
C ILE A 80 24.25 2.73 -19.40
N MET A 81 24.52 4.00 -19.11
CA MET A 81 23.56 4.87 -18.42
C MET A 81 22.31 5.13 -19.26
N ARG A 82 22.43 5.24 -20.59
CA ARG A 82 21.30 5.35 -21.52
C ARG A 82 20.41 4.11 -21.42
N SER A 83 21.02 2.93 -21.47
CA SER A 83 20.31 1.65 -21.31
C SER A 83 19.66 1.53 -19.93
N PHE A 84 20.36 1.98 -18.89
CA PHE A 84 19.89 1.95 -17.51
C PHE A 84 18.71 2.90 -17.27
N HIS A 85 18.79 4.14 -17.78
CA HIS A 85 17.70 5.11 -17.77
C HIS A 85 16.46 4.54 -18.47
N ARG A 86 16.67 3.94 -19.64
CA ARG A 86 15.62 3.30 -20.42
C ARG A 86 14.93 2.17 -19.66
N TYR A 87 15.68 1.19 -19.17
CA TYR A 87 15.11 0.06 -18.44
C TYR A 87 14.48 0.45 -17.11
N ALA A 88 15.01 1.47 -16.43
CA ALA A 88 14.40 2.01 -15.22
C ALA A 88 13.03 2.65 -15.52
N SER A 89 12.92 3.40 -16.63
CA SER A 89 11.65 3.98 -17.09
C SER A 89 10.63 2.89 -17.46
N ASP A 90 11.07 1.86 -18.20
CA ASP A 90 10.22 0.72 -18.58
C ASP A 90 9.70 -0.02 -17.35
N LEU A 91 10.58 -0.31 -16.39
CA LEU A 91 10.20 -0.95 -15.14
C LEU A 91 9.27 -0.07 -14.29
N MET A 92 9.46 1.26 -14.30
CA MET A 92 8.59 2.20 -13.59
C MET A 92 7.15 2.12 -14.12
N VAL A 93 6.96 2.06 -15.44
CA VAL A 93 5.62 1.90 -16.04
C VAL A 93 5.01 0.54 -15.70
N VAL A 94 5.79 -0.55 -15.77
CA VAL A 94 5.31 -1.89 -15.36
C VAL A 94 4.87 -1.88 -13.89
N VAL A 95 5.70 -1.33 -12.99
CA VAL A 95 5.39 -1.23 -11.56
C VAL A 95 4.14 -0.38 -11.32
N MET A 96 3.97 0.74 -12.04
CA MET A 96 2.77 1.58 -11.96
C MET A 96 1.51 0.79 -12.35
N VAL A 97 1.53 0.09 -13.48
CA VAL A 97 0.37 -0.70 -13.96
C VAL A 97 0.03 -1.82 -12.96
N VAL A 98 1.05 -2.55 -12.50
CA VAL A 98 0.88 -3.62 -11.51
C VAL A 98 0.36 -3.06 -10.18
N HIS A 99 0.83 -1.88 -9.74
CA HIS A 99 0.34 -1.19 -8.55
C HIS A 99 -1.15 -0.83 -8.67
N LEU A 100 -1.54 -0.20 -9.79
CA LEU A 100 -2.93 0.16 -10.07
C LEU A 100 -3.86 -1.05 -10.06
N LEU A 101 -3.48 -2.12 -10.78
CA LEU A 101 -4.26 -3.35 -10.87
C LEU A 101 -4.36 -4.07 -9.53
N ARG A 102 -3.30 -4.05 -8.73
CA ARG A 102 -3.30 -4.65 -7.39
C ARG A 102 -4.26 -3.94 -6.47
N GLU A 103 -4.18 -2.61 -6.36
CA GLU A 103 -5.05 -1.84 -5.48
C GLU A 103 -6.52 -1.89 -5.95
N PHE A 104 -6.76 -1.98 -7.26
CA PHE A 104 -8.08 -2.29 -7.82
C PHE A 104 -8.61 -3.66 -7.38
N SER A 105 -7.78 -4.71 -7.48
CA SER A 105 -8.16 -6.10 -7.15
C SER A 105 -8.47 -6.28 -5.65
N LEU A 106 -7.79 -5.53 -4.79
CA LEU A 106 -7.95 -5.55 -3.34
C LEU A 106 -9.03 -4.58 -2.83
N ASP A 107 -9.72 -3.87 -3.74
CA ASP A 107 -10.73 -2.85 -3.45
C ASP A 107 -10.21 -1.69 -2.58
N ARG A 108 -8.93 -1.35 -2.74
CA ARG A 108 -8.19 -0.38 -1.91
C ARG A 108 -8.19 1.04 -2.47
N TYR A 109 -9.22 1.40 -3.21
CA TYR A 109 -9.32 2.69 -3.91
C TYR A 109 -10.56 3.49 -3.54
N ARG A 110 -11.35 2.98 -2.59
CA ARG A 110 -12.65 3.53 -2.20
C ARG A 110 -12.66 3.89 -0.72
N GLY A 111 -13.76 4.47 -0.24
CA GLY A 111 -13.90 4.89 1.15
C GLY A 111 -12.83 5.93 1.47
N VAL A 112 -12.12 5.80 2.59
CA VAL A 112 -11.08 6.74 3.04
C VAL A 112 -9.89 6.89 2.08
N ARG A 113 -9.77 6.00 1.08
CA ARG A 113 -8.66 5.97 0.12
C ARG A 113 -9.01 6.59 -1.25
N TRP A 114 -10.21 7.13 -1.40
CA TRP A 114 -10.67 7.71 -2.68
C TRP A 114 -9.73 8.82 -3.18
N PHE A 115 -9.18 9.63 -2.27
CA PHE A 115 -8.31 10.75 -2.60
C PHE A 115 -6.96 10.28 -3.16
N SER A 116 -6.35 9.24 -2.57
CA SER A 116 -5.14 8.62 -3.12
C SER A 116 -5.41 8.05 -4.52
N TRP A 117 -6.58 7.46 -4.76
CA TRP A 117 -6.93 6.99 -6.10
C TRP A 117 -7.08 8.14 -7.10
N LEU A 118 -7.76 9.23 -6.72
CA LEU A 118 -7.95 10.40 -7.58
C LEU A 118 -6.60 11.03 -7.98
N THR A 119 -5.70 11.20 -7.02
CA THR A 119 -4.35 11.76 -7.25
C THR A 119 -3.47 10.84 -8.11
N ALA A 120 -3.78 9.54 -8.21
CA ALA A 120 -3.05 8.63 -9.09
C ALA A 120 -3.34 8.87 -10.58
N VAL A 121 -4.51 9.41 -10.94
CA VAL A 121 -4.88 9.68 -12.34
C VAL A 121 -3.90 10.66 -13.02
N PRO A 122 -3.64 11.87 -12.48
CA PRO A 122 -2.64 12.75 -13.07
C PRO A 122 -1.22 12.17 -13.02
N ILE A 123 -0.86 11.33 -12.05
CA ILE A 123 0.44 10.62 -12.02
C ILE A 123 0.59 9.71 -13.24
N ILE A 124 -0.44 8.92 -13.57
CA ILE A 124 -0.43 8.04 -14.74
C ILE A 124 -0.25 8.86 -16.02
N LEU A 125 -0.99 9.97 -16.13
CA LEU A 125 -0.90 10.86 -17.30
C LEU A 125 0.49 11.49 -17.42
N PHE A 126 1.05 12.09 -16.36
CA PHE A 126 2.38 12.69 -16.41
C PHE A 126 3.48 11.67 -16.67
N LEU A 127 3.40 10.46 -16.10
CA LEU A 127 4.35 9.40 -16.40
C LEU A 127 4.28 9.00 -17.88
N TYR A 128 3.08 8.84 -18.43
CA TYR A 128 2.90 8.49 -19.83
C TYR A 128 3.46 9.58 -20.76
N ILE A 129 3.10 10.85 -20.54
CA ILE A 129 3.60 11.98 -21.35
C ILE A 129 5.13 12.14 -21.20
N SER A 130 5.66 11.96 -19.99
CA SER A 130 7.11 11.96 -19.76
C SER A 130 7.79 10.86 -20.56
N GLY A 131 7.20 9.67 -20.61
CA GLY A 131 7.67 8.56 -21.44
C GLY A 131 7.70 8.95 -22.93
N ILE A 132 6.56 9.38 -23.47
CA ILE A 132 6.43 9.77 -24.89
C ILE A 132 7.45 10.85 -25.28
N THR A 133 7.57 11.91 -24.47
CA THR A 133 8.57 12.97 -24.73
C THR A 133 10.01 12.46 -24.65
N GLY A 134 10.29 11.45 -23.82
CA GLY A 134 11.59 10.79 -23.78
C GLY A 134 11.91 10.00 -25.05
N TYR A 135 10.92 9.32 -25.64
CA TYR A 135 11.09 8.69 -26.97
C TYR A 135 11.42 9.71 -28.05
N TRP A 136 10.76 10.87 -28.03
CA TRP A 136 11.00 11.91 -29.03
C TRP A 136 12.44 12.45 -29.00
N LEU A 137 13.07 12.49 -27.83
CA LEU A 137 14.46 12.95 -27.68
C LEU A 137 15.46 12.05 -28.40
N VAL A 138 15.10 10.80 -28.71
CA VAL A 138 15.98 9.88 -29.44
C VAL A 138 16.16 10.30 -30.90
N TRP A 139 15.10 10.87 -31.49
CA TRP A 139 15.05 11.29 -32.88
C TRP A 139 15.47 10.23 -33.91
N ASP A 140 15.13 8.98 -33.62
CA ASP A 140 15.20 7.86 -34.56
C ASP A 140 13.87 7.68 -35.32
N GLN A 141 13.79 6.66 -36.18
CA GLN A 141 12.56 6.37 -36.93
C GLN A 141 11.34 6.13 -36.04
N LEU A 142 11.52 5.49 -34.87
CA LEU A 142 10.44 5.31 -33.89
C LEU A 142 10.00 6.67 -33.33
N ALA A 143 10.95 7.53 -32.95
CA ALA A 143 10.65 8.87 -32.47
C ALA A 143 9.85 9.69 -33.49
N GLN A 144 10.22 9.64 -34.78
CA GLN A 144 9.48 10.30 -35.86
C GLN A 144 8.03 9.81 -35.94
N PHE A 145 7.82 8.49 -35.97
CA PHE A 145 6.49 7.88 -36.01
C PHE A 145 5.65 8.30 -34.79
N VAL A 146 6.21 8.15 -33.58
CA VAL A 146 5.56 8.51 -32.32
C VAL A 146 5.23 10.00 -32.27
N ALA A 147 6.10 10.87 -32.78
CA ALA A 147 5.88 12.31 -32.80
C ALA A 147 4.73 12.70 -33.72
N ILE A 148 4.76 12.23 -34.98
CA ILE A 148 3.72 12.53 -35.97
C ILE A 148 2.35 12.08 -35.44
N VAL A 149 2.23 10.80 -35.07
CA VAL A 149 0.97 10.20 -34.59
C VAL A 149 0.44 10.92 -33.34
N SER A 150 1.31 11.25 -32.39
CA SER A 150 0.91 12.00 -31.19
C SER A 150 0.37 13.38 -31.53
N THR A 151 1.02 14.09 -32.46
CA THR A 151 0.60 15.44 -32.83
C THR A 151 -0.68 15.45 -33.66
N GLU A 152 -0.89 14.47 -34.54
CA GLU A 152 -2.15 14.27 -35.25
C GLU A 152 -3.31 13.97 -34.30
N LEU A 153 -3.07 13.13 -33.28
CA LEU A 153 -4.04 12.90 -32.20
C LEU A 153 -4.37 14.20 -31.44
N LEU A 154 -3.38 15.02 -31.12
CA LEU A 154 -3.60 16.29 -30.41
C LEU A 154 -4.32 17.33 -31.28
N ASP A 155 -4.01 17.40 -32.57
CA ASP A 155 -4.62 18.34 -33.52
C ASP A 155 -6.13 18.07 -33.69
N TRP A 156 -6.59 16.86 -33.37
CA TRP A 156 -8.02 16.51 -33.34
C TRP A 156 -8.82 17.21 -32.21
N LEU A 157 -8.19 17.71 -31.15
CA LEU A 157 -8.86 18.27 -29.94
C LEU A 157 -9.27 19.77 -30.04
N PRO A 158 -9.41 20.32 -31.25
CA PRO A 158 -9.21 21.75 -31.61
C PRO A 158 -8.68 22.70 -30.51
N ILE A 159 -7.59 22.35 -29.81
CA ILE A 159 -7.03 23.19 -28.73
C ILE A 159 -6.13 24.30 -29.30
N PHE A 160 -5.46 24.01 -30.40
CA PHE A 160 -4.48 24.89 -31.03
C PHE A 160 -5.07 25.53 -32.29
N SER A 161 -4.69 26.79 -32.55
CA SER A 161 -5.14 27.52 -33.74
C SER A 161 -4.55 26.97 -35.04
N GLU A 162 -3.41 26.31 -34.96
CA GLU A 162 -2.69 25.74 -36.09
C GLU A 162 -2.26 24.31 -35.76
N PRO A 163 -2.34 23.36 -36.71
CA PRO A 163 -1.93 21.97 -36.48
C PRO A 163 -0.45 21.86 -36.09
N ILE A 164 -0.16 21.18 -34.99
CA ILE A 164 1.21 20.91 -34.53
C ILE A 164 1.90 19.93 -35.49
N ALA A 165 1.16 18.98 -36.07
CA ALA A 165 1.69 17.98 -37.00
C ALA A 165 2.35 18.63 -38.24
N ARG A 166 1.95 19.86 -38.59
CA ARG A 166 2.55 20.61 -39.71
C ARG A 166 4.06 20.81 -39.55
N ASN A 167 4.57 20.83 -38.31
CA ASN A 167 6.00 21.03 -38.04
C ASN A 167 6.85 19.84 -38.51
N PHE A 168 6.24 18.69 -38.75
CA PHE A 168 6.90 17.45 -39.19
C PHE A 168 6.75 17.16 -40.69
N LEU A 169 6.13 18.07 -41.46
CA LEU A 169 5.92 17.86 -42.90
C LEU A 169 7.20 17.98 -43.71
N THR A 170 8.10 18.89 -43.34
CA THR A 170 9.39 19.06 -44.02
C THR A 170 10.51 19.30 -43.01
N PRO A 171 11.77 18.99 -43.36
CA PRO A 171 12.91 19.35 -42.51
C PRO A 171 12.97 20.86 -42.21
N GLN A 172 12.50 21.71 -43.11
CA GLN A 172 12.52 23.17 -42.96
C GLN A 172 11.43 23.69 -42.01
N SER A 173 10.36 22.93 -41.76
CA SER A 173 9.32 23.31 -40.79
C SER A 173 9.74 23.09 -39.34
N LEU A 174 10.78 22.29 -39.09
CA LEU A 174 11.33 22.11 -37.75
C LEU A 174 12.21 23.30 -37.34
N SER A 175 11.71 24.10 -36.40
CA SER A 175 12.47 25.21 -35.84
C SER A 175 13.69 24.72 -35.05
N GLY A 176 14.78 25.50 -35.08
CA GLY A 176 15.97 25.27 -34.25
C GLY A 176 15.72 25.19 -32.73
N ARG A 177 14.55 25.65 -32.26
CA ARG A 177 14.15 25.65 -30.84
C ARG A 177 13.29 24.45 -30.44
N PHE A 178 12.90 23.60 -31.38
CA PHE A 178 12.01 22.47 -31.13
C PHE A 178 12.58 21.52 -30.07
N PHE A 179 13.83 21.08 -30.21
CA PHE A 179 14.46 20.17 -29.25
C PHE A 179 14.73 20.81 -27.90
N THR A 180 15.09 22.10 -27.87
CA THR A 180 15.20 22.84 -26.60
C THR A 180 13.88 22.85 -25.84
N LEU A 181 12.76 23.08 -26.53
CA LEU A 181 11.42 23.01 -25.95
C LEU A 181 11.08 21.57 -25.50
N LEU A 182 11.41 20.57 -26.32
CA LEU A 182 11.14 19.16 -26.01
C LEU A 182 11.91 18.70 -24.77
N VAL A 183 13.19 19.06 -24.65
CA VAL A 183 13.99 18.78 -23.45
C VAL A 183 13.41 19.52 -22.24
N PHE A 184 13.05 20.80 -22.38
CA PHE A 184 12.41 21.55 -21.30
C PHE A 184 11.13 20.85 -20.83
N LEU A 185 10.27 20.42 -21.76
CA LEU A 185 9.05 19.67 -21.46
C LEU A 185 9.35 18.33 -20.77
N HIS A 186 10.35 17.58 -21.26
CA HIS A 186 10.78 16.32 -20.68
C HIS A 186 11.41 16.47 -19.29
N ILE A 187 11.90 17.66 -18.91
CA ILE A 187 12.37 17.96 -17.55
C ILE A 187 11.21 18.41 -16.66
N VAL A 188 10.34 19.30 -17.14
CA VAL A 188 9.24 19.87 -16.35
C VAL A 188 8.18 18.83 -16.02
N ILE A 189 7.85 17.91 -16.93
CA ILE A 189 6.82 16.88 -16.68
C ILE A 189 7.21 15.96 -15.51
N PRO A 190 8.44 15.39 -15.43
CA PRO A 190 8.91 14.68 -14.24
C PRO A 190 8.86 15.49 -12.94
N LEU A 191 9.07 16.80 -12.98
CA LEU A 191 8.94 17.65 -11.78
C LEU A 191 7.47 17.76 -11.33
N LEU A 192 6.53 17.89 -12.26
CA LEU A 192 5.09 17.84 -11.97
C LEU A 192 4.67 16.44 -11.48
N LEU A 193 5.23 15.39 -12.07
CA LEU A 193 5.07 14.01 -11.61
C LEU A 193 5.56 13.85 -10.17
N LEU A 194 6.75 14.36 -9.82
CA LEU A 194 7.28 14.33 -8.46
C LEU A 194 6.38 15.06 -7.47
N LEU A 195 5.91 16.26 -7.83
CA LEU A 195 4.96 17.02 -7.01
C LEU A 195 3.68 16.21 -6.76
N MET A 196 3.11 15.59 -7.81
CA MET A 196 1.89 14.80 -7.67
C MET A 196 2.11 13.51 -6.87
N MET A 197 3.26 12.84 -7.05
CA MET A 197 3.65 11.69 -6.22
C MET A 197 3.79 12.08 -4.75
N TRP A 198 4.36 13.25 -4.45
CA TRP A 198 4.40 13.79 -3.09
C TRP A 198 2.98 13.97 -2.53
N ILE A 199 2.06 14.63 -3.25
CA ILE A 199 0.66 14.79 -2.84
C ILE A 199 -0.01 13.42 -2.58
N HIS A 200 0.21 12.46 -3.49
CA HIS A 200 -0.35 11.11 -3.41
C HIS A 200 0.12 10.34 -2.16
N ILE A 201 1.40 10.51 -1.78
CA ILE A 201 2.01 9.85 -0.61
C ILE A 201 1.64 10.55 0.71
N GLN A 202 1.55 11.89 0.74
CA GLN A 202 1.25 12.65 1.97
C GLN A 202 -0.08 12.28 2.61
N HIS A 203 -1.07 11.86 1.83
CA HIS A 203 -2.37 11.42 2.34
C HIS A 203 -2.38 10.00 2.93
N ILE A 204 -1.23 9.33 2.95
CA ILE A 204 -1.09 7.97 3.44
C ILE A 204 -0.34 8.00 4.77
N SER A 205 -1.04 7.82 5.89
CA SER A 205 -0.41 7.79 7.22
C SER A 205 0.65 6.70 7.33
N GLN A 206 1.88 6.99 7.76
CA GLN A 206 2.99 6.01 7.82
C GLN A 206 3.18 5.23 6.49
N PRO A 207 3.46 5.91 5.37
CA PRO A 207 3.67 5.25 4.09
C PRO A 207 5.06 4.61 4.06
N ARG A 208 5.17 3.46 3.38
CA ARG A 208 6.49 2.93 2.99
C ARG A 208 6.94 3.68 1.75
N VAL A 209 7.74 4.72 1.95
CA VAL A 209 8.24 5.58 0.85
C VAL A 209 9.37 4.89 0.09
N ASN A 210 10.30 4.25 0.80
CA ASN A 210 11.43 3.56 0.21
C ASN A 210 11.33 2.04 0.48
N PRO A 211 11.67 1.20 -0.51
CA PRO A 211 11.76 -0.23 -0.30
C PRO A 211 12.96 -0.56 0.61
N PRO A 212 13.01 -1.75 1.22
CA PRO A 212 14.16 -2.17 2.01
C PRO A 212 15.46 -2.12 1.20
N ARG A 213 16.57 -1.73 1.83
CA ARG A 213 17.88 -1.53 1.16
C ARG A 213 18.32 -2.75 0.34
N ALA A 214 18.06 -3.97 0.82
CA ALA A 214 18.38 -5.19 0.08
C ALA A 214 17.60 -5.29 -1.24
N LEU A 215 16.30 -4.91 -1.24
CA LEU A 215 15.51 -4.88 -2.47
C LEU A 215 15.97 -3.78 -3.42
N MET A 216 16.36 -2.61 -2.92
CA MET A 216 16.96 -1.55 -3.73
C MET A 216 18.22 -2.04 -4.45
N ALA A 217 19.13 -2.70 -3.72
CA ALA A 217 20.36 -3.26 -4.27
C ALA A 217 20.08 -4.33 -5.34
N MET A 218 19.10 -5.23 -5.11
CA MET A 218 18.70 -6.23 -6.10
C MET A 218 18.16 -5.60 -7.38
N ILE A 219 17.31 -4.57 -7.29
CA ILE A 219 16.76 -3.87 -8.46
C ILE A 219 17.86 -3.12 -9.21
N LEU A 220 18.75 -2.43 -8.51
CA LEU A 220 19.89 -1.74 -9.15
C LEU A 220 20.80 -2.73 -9.88
N ALA A 221 21.13 -3.86 -9.23
CA ALA A 221 21.96 -4.90 -9.84
C ALA A 221 21.27 -5.52 -11.06
N ALA A 222 19.97 -5.79 -10.99
CA ALA A 222 19.20 -6.31 -12.11
C ALA A 222 19.17 -5.34 -13.29
N LEU A 223 18.90 -4.06 -13.05
CA LEU A 223 18.90 -3.01 -14.07
C LEU A 223 20.28 -2.82 -14.71
N LEU A 224 21.34 -2.84 -13.91
CA LEU A 224 22.70 -2.75 -14.43
C LEU A 224 23.06 -3.98 -15.28
N ALA A 225 22.73 -5.17 -14.80
CA ALA A 225 22.97 -6.42 -15.52
C ALA A 225 22.22 -6.45 -16.86
N THR A 226 20.95 -6.02 -16.89
CA THR A 226 20.19 -5.94 -18.15
C THR A 226 20.75 -4.87 -19.09
N SER A 227 21.22 -3.73 -18.55
CA SER A 227 21.84 -2.66 -19.34
C SER A 227 23.15 -3.09 -20.00
N LEU A 228 23.92 -3.94 -19.33
CA LEU A 228 25.16 -4.53 -19.85
C LEU A 228 24.88 -5.65 -20.85
N TRP A 229 23.86 -6.48 -20.58
CA TRP A 229 23.55 -7.65 -21.41
C TRP A 229 22.84 -7.28 -22.71
N LYS A 230 21.88 -6.35 -22.65
CA LYS A 230 21.11 -5.89 -23.80
C LYS A 230 21.14 -4.36 -23.84
N PRO A 231 22.09 -3.75 -24.56
CA PRO A 231 22.11 -2.31 -24.74
C PRO A 231 20.84 -1.78 -25.41
N ALA A 232 20.37 -0.59 -25.00
CA ALA A 232 19.32 0.13 -25.71
C ALA A 232 19.90 0.77 -26.98
N LEU A 233 19.42 0.34 -28.14
CA LEU A 233 19.87 0.79 -29.46
C LEU A 233 18.78 1.59 -30.17
N SER A 234 19.19 2.49 -31.08
CA SER A 234 18.30 3.35 -31.87
C SER A 234 17.86 2.64 -33.17
N GLN A 235 16.71 3.04 -33.74
CA GLN A 235 16.13 2.40 -34.94
C GLN A 235 16.53 3.07 -36.26
N GLY A 236 17.73 3.66 -36.32
CA GLY A 236 18.18 4.46 -37.46
C GLY A 236 17.66 5.90 -37.42
N PRO A 237 18.28 6.85 -38.14
CA PRO A 237 17.94 8.26 -38.05
C PRO A 237 16.54 8.55 -38.61
N ALA A 238 15.86 9.52 -38.01
CA ALA A 238 14.63 10.09 -38.56
C ALA A 238 14.90 10.75 -39.94
N ASP A 239 13.98 10.53 -40.88
CA ASP A 239 13.98 11.11 -42.22
C ASP A 239 12.56 11.54 -42.57
N LEU A 240 12.27 12.85 -42.42
CA LEU A 240 10.95 13.42 -42.72
C LEU A 240 10.59 13.35 -44.21
N SER A 241 11.53 13.03 -45.10
CA SER A 241 11.24 12.82 -46.52
C SER A 241 10.68 11.42 -46.81
N ARG A 242 10.66 10.53 -45.81
CA ARG A 242 10.20 9.15 -45.93
C ARG A 242 9.15 8.82 -44.89
N VAL A 243 8.14 8.05 -45.31
CA VAL A 243 7.18 7.45 -44.39
C VAL A 243 7.82 6.23 -43.74
N THR A 244 7.79 6.17 -42.42
CA THR A 244 8.31 5.03 -41.65
C THR A 244 7.34 3.85 -41.73
N SER A 245 7.72 2.74 -42.38
CA SER A 245 6.83 1.59 -42.57
C SER A 245 7.13 0.40 -41.65
N GLU A 246 8.33 0.29 -41.08
CA GLU A 246 8.72 -0.78 -40.16
C GLU A 246 9.46 -0.20 -38.95
N VAL A 247 8.75 0.00 -37.84
CA VAL A 247 9.32 0.45 -36.57
C VAL A 247 9.08 -0.58 -35.48
N GLY A 248 10.10 -0.83 -34.65
CA GLY A 248 10.01 -1.67 -33.47
C GLY A 248 9.23 -0.97 -32.37
N ILE A 249 7.95 -1.28 -32.23
CA ILE A 249 7.08 -0.68 -31.21
C ILE A 249 7.21 -1.43 -29.89
N ASP A 250 7.38 -0.68 -28.79
CA ASP A 250 7.29 -1.24 -27.45
C ASP A 250 5.84 -1.56 -27.10
N TRP A 251 5.47 -2.84 -27.23
CA TRP A 251 4.09 -3.32 -27.10
C TRP A 251 3.40 -2.93 -25.77
N PHE A 252 4.13 -2.76 -24.68
CA PHE A 252 3.55 -2.42 -23.37
C PHE A 252 3.55 -0.91 -23.08
N PHE A 253 4.44 -0.13 -23.71
CA PHE A 253 4.59 1.30 -23.49
C PHE A 253 3.83 2.13 -24.54
N LEU A 254 3.80 1.63 -25.79
CA LEU A 254 3.19 2.29 -26.94
C LEU A 254 1.97 1.52 -27.52
N PRO A 255 1.11 0.83 -26.73
CA PRO A 255 -0.01 0.07 -27.28
C PRO A 255 -1.08 0.94 -27.96
N LEU A 256 -1.07 2.25 -27.70
CA LEU A 256 -1.99 3.22 -28.31
C LEU A 256 -1.70 3.46 -29.79
N TYR A 257 -0.43 3.43 -30.21
CA TYR A 257 -0.02 3.87 -31.54
C TYR A 257 -0.53 2.98 -32.67
N PRO A 258 -0.42 1.64 -32.59
CA PRO A 258 -0.99 0.75 -33.61
C PRO A 258 -2.52 0.86 -33.73
N LEU A 259 -3.22 1.39 -32.72
CA LEU A 259 -4.67 1.55 -32.76
C LEU A 259 -5.10 2.74 -33.64
N VAL A 260 -4.20 3.69 -33.92
CA VAL A 260 -4.48 4.84 -34.79
C VAL A 260 -4.72 4.41 -36.23
N ASP A 261 -4.06 3.35 -36.67
CA ASP A 261 -4.28 2.76 -38.00
C ASP A 261 -5.61 1.99 -38.09
N LEU A 262 -6.19 1.61 -36.95
CA LEU A 262 -7.40 0.77 -36.87
C LEU A 262 -8.66 1.55 -36.50
N LEU A 263 -8.52 2.68 -35.80
CA LEU A 263 -9.61 3.45 -35.22
C LEU A 263 -9.47 4.93 -35.57
N SER A 264 -10.58 5.62 -35.80
CA SER A 264 -10.55 7.07 -35.96
C SER A 264 -10.06 7.78 -34.70
N HIS A 265 -9.37 8.92 -34.87
CA HIS A 265 -8.90 9.78 -33.78
C HIS A 265 -9.99 10.08 -32.73
N GLY A 266 -11.23 10.33 -33.17
CA GLY A 266 -12.35 10.59 -32.26
C GLY A 266 -12.77 9.39 -31.43
N VAL A 267 -12.71 8.17 -31.99
CA VAL A 267 -12.95 6.94 -31.23
C VAL A 267 -11.86 6.74 -30.19
N ILE A 268 -10.60 7.00 -30.53
CA ILE A 268 -9.47 6.90 -29.60
C ILE A 268 -9.64 7.85 -28.42
N TRP A 269 -9.93 9.13 -28.68
CA TRP A 269 -10.20 10.09 -27.61
C TRP A 269 -11.43 9.75 -26.79
N ALA A 270 -12.50 9.22 -27.40
CA ALA A 270 -13.67 8.76 -26.67
C ALA A 270 -13.33 7.57 -25.74
N LEU A 271 -12.49 6.64 -26.19
CA LEU A 271 -12.03 5.51 -25.37
C LEU A 271 -11.10 5.96 -24.24
N LEU A 272 -10.12 6.81 -24.53
CA LEU A 272 -9.20 7.37 -23.52
C LEU A 272 -9.95 8.21 -22.48
N GLY A 273 -10.77 9.15 -22.93
CA GLY A 273 -11.58 10.01 -22.07
C GLY A 273 -12.60 9.21 -21.26
N GLY A 274 -13.27 8.24 -21.88
CA GLY A 274 -14.21 7.34 -21.21
C GLY A 274 -13.55 6.46 -20.16
N PHE A 275 -12.37 5.90 -20.47
CA PHE A 275 -11.58 5.12 -19.50
C PHE A 275 -11.08 5.99 -18.34
N THR A 276 -10.54 7.18 -18.62
CA THR A 276 -10.11 8.11 -17.58
C THR A 276 -11.29 8.54 -16.70
N LEU A 277 -12.46 8.85 -17.28
CA LEU A 277 -13.66 9.19 -16.52
C LEU A 277 -14.12 8.00 -15.65
N LEU A 278 -14.08 6.78 -16.18
CA LEU A 278 -14.41 5.57 -15.42
C LEU A 278 -13.45 5.41 -14.22
N VAL A 279 -12.15 5.57 -14.44
CA VAL A 279 -11.13 5.52 -13.39
C VAL A 279 -11.31 6.64 -12.37
N LEU A 280 -11.73 7.83 -12.80
CA LEU A 280 -12.03 8.94 -11.89
C LEU A 280 -13.24 8.62 -11.01
N VAL A 281 -14.34 8.13 -11.58
CA VAL A 281 -15.63 7.97 -10.87
C VAL A 281 -15.71 6.66 -10.07
N MET A 282 -14.91 5.66 -10.39
CA MET A 282 -14.98 4.34 -9.73
C MET A 282 -14.87 4.32 -8.20
N PRO A 283 -14.17 5.24 -7.49
CA PRO A 283 -14.14 5.24 -6.02
C PRO A 283 -15.54 5.31 -5.39
N TRP A 284 -16.50 5.89 -6.10
CA TRP A 284 -17.87 6.10 -5.65
C TRP A 284 -18.88 5.09 -6.21
N LEU A 285 -18.46 4.15 -7.08
CA LEU A 285 -19.36 3.22 -7.76
C LEU A 285 -19.00 1.74 -7.55
N PRO A 286 -19.90 0.90 -6.99
CA PRO A 286 -21.11 1.27 -6.24
C PRO A 286 -20.79 1.99 -4.92
N PRO A 287 -21.76 2.75 -4.36
CA PRO A 287 -21.63 3.36 -3.04
C PRO A 287 -21.27 2.33 -1.98
N LEU A 288 -20.29 2.65 -1.15
CA LEU A 288 -19.89 1.80 -0.04
C LEU A 288 -20.73 2.10 1.20
N LYS A 289 -21.19 1.04 1.86
CA LYS A 289 -21.74 1.14 3.22
C LYS A 289 -20.62 1.49 4.18
N ARG A 290 -20.71 2.66 4.81
CA ARG A 290 -19.72 3.10 5.81
C ARG A 290 -19.94 2.32 7.12
N PRO A 291 -18.88 1.78 7.73
CA PRO A 291 -18.99 1.18 9.06
C PRO A 291 -19.28 2.27 10.09
N GLN A 292 -19.85 1.89 11.23
CA GLN A 292 -20.02 2.81 12.35
C GLN A 292 -18.64 3.22 12.88
N ALA A 293 -18.44 4.53 13.06
CA ALA A 293 -17.20 5.08 13.60
C ALA A 293 -17.03 4.66 15.07
N ALA A 294 -15.78 4.60 15.53
CA ALA A 294 -15.48 4.41 16.95
C ALA A 294 -16.04 5.59 17.77
N VAL A 295 -16.54 5.30 18.96
CA VAL A 295 -17.16 6.28 19.87
C VAL A 295 -16.30 6.42 21.11
N VAL A 296 -16.11 7.67 21.55
CA VAL A 296 -15.29 8.02 22.71
C VAL A 296 -16.21 8.22 23.90
N ASN A 297 -15.88 7.58 25.02
CA ASN A 297 -16.51 7.86 26.30
C ASN A 297 -15.56 8.73 27.13
N LEU A 298 -15.97 9.96 27.42
CA LEU A 298 -15.10 10.95 28.06
C LEU A 298 -14.80 10.64 29.54
N ASP A 299 -15.69 9.94 30.23
CA ASP A 299 -15.50 9.52 31.63
C ASP A 299 -14.39 8.47 31.75
N HIS A 300 -14.16 7.71 30.67
CA HIS A 300 -13.11 6.69 30.59
C HIS A 300 -11.94 7.07 29.69
N CYS A 301 -11.97 8.27 29.08
CA CYS A 301 -10.90 8.79 28.25
C CYS A 301 -9.94 9.65 29.06
N ASN A 302 -8.66 9.26 29.07
CA ASN A 302 -7.59 10.01 29.74
C ASN A 302 -6.74 10.86 28.78
N GLY A 303 -7.10 10.94 27.50
CA GLY A 303 -6.36 11.76 26.52
C GLY A 303 -4.92 11.31 26.24
N CYS A 304 -4.53 10.06 26.52
CA CYS A 304 -3.15 9.59 26.39
C CYS A 304 -2.59 9.44 24.96
N ALA A 305 -3.36 9.81 23.93
CA ALA A 305 -2.99 9.77 22.51
C ALA A 305 -2.61 8.40 21.89
N ARG A 306 -2.54 7.28 22.63
CA ARG A 306 -2.21 5.95 22.06
C ARG A 306 -3.10 5.55 20.88
N CYS A 307 -4.40 5.81 20.96
CA CYS A 307 -5.32 5.54 19.86
C CYS A 307 -5.11 6.46 18.65
N VAL A 308 -4.56 7.67 18.84
CA VAL A 308 -4.15 8.59 17.77
C VAL A 308 -2.95 7.99 17.04
N GLU A 309 -1.91 7.60 17.77
CA GLU A 309 -0.68 7.01 17.20
C GLU A 309 -0.93 5.68 16.47
N ASP A 310 -1.88 4.88 16.96
CA ASP A 310 -2.18 3.57 16.37
C ASP A 310 -3.14 3.64 15.17
N CYS A 311 -3.82 4.77 14.94
CA CYS A 311 -4.84 4.90 13.89
C CYS A 311 -4.21 4.97 12.49
N PRO A 312 -4.34 3.94 11.62
CA PRO A 312 -3.70 3.94 10.31
C PRO A 312 -4.36 4.88 9.28
N TYR A 313 -5.40 5.59 9.68
CA TYR A 313 -6.24 6.41 8.82
C TYR A 313 -6.36 7.85 9.33
N GLU A 314 -5.64 8.19 10.41
CA GLU A 314 -5.66 9.52 11.04
C GLU A 314 -7.08 10.01 11.36
N ALA A 315 -7.96 9.05 11.64
CA ALA A 315 -9.35 9.31 11.98
C ALA A 315 -9.52 9.80 13.42
N ILE A 316 -8.46 9.79 14.24
CA ILE A 316 -8.51 10.14 15.65
C ILE A 316 -7.52 11.26 15.89
N ARG A 317 -7.95 12.31 16.60
CA ARG A 317 -7.12 13.47 16.94
C ARG A 317 -7.25 13.79 18.43
N LEU A 318 -6.19 14.37 18.99
CA LEU A 318 -6.22 14.92 20.34
C LEU A 318 -6.91 16.29 20.30
N VAL A 319 -7.84 16.52 21.23
CA VAL A 319 -8.60 17.76 21.35
C VAL A 319 -8.62 18.23 22.81
N PRO A 320 -8.71 19.54 23.07
CA PRO A 320 -8.95 20.05 24.43
C PRO A 320 -10.22 19.44 25.03
N ARG A 321 -10.19 19.11 26.32
CA ARG A 321 -11.39 18.61 27.03
C ARG A 321 -12.40 19.72 27.28
N SER A 322 -13.68 19.36 27.29
CA SER A 322 -14.82 20.28 27.42
C SER A 322 -15.73 20.00 28.63
N ASP A 323 -15.35 19.06 29.49
CA ASP A 323 -16.20 18.40 30.49
C ASP A 323 -15.58 18.38 31.90
N GLY A 324 -14.44 19.04 32.09
CA GLY A 324 -13.91 19.39 33.41
C GLY A 324 -13.24 18.27 34.24
N LEU A 325 -13.05 17.04 33.72
CA LEU A 325 -12.22 16.06 34.46
C LEU A 325 -10.71 16.37 34.34
N PRO A 326 -9.83 15.76 35.16
CA PRO A 326 -8.45 16.21 35.37
C PRO A 326 -7.51 16.20 34.16
N PHE A 327 -7.83 15.45 33.10
CA PHE A 327 -6.96 15.38 31.94
C PHE A 327 -7.18 16.61 31.05
N PRO A 328 -6.12 17.28 30.56
CA PRO A 328 -6.27 18.49 29.75
C PRO A 328 -6.87 18.21 28.37
N ASN A 329 -6.75 16.96 27.89
CA ASN A 329 -7.13 16.55 26.55
C ASN A 329 -8.05 15.33 26.57
N ALA A 330 -8.86 15.20 25.52
CA ALA A 330 -9.55 13.99 25.11
C ALA A 330 -9.21 13.67 23.66
N VAL A 331 -9.80 12.59 23.13
CA VAL A 331 -9.70 12.28 21.71
C VAL A 331 -11.04 12.47 21.03
N ALA A 332 -11.02 12.90 19.78
CA ALA A 332 -12.19 12.98 18.92
C ALA A 332 -11.99 12.08 17.69
N VAL A 333 -13.07 11.47 17.21
CA VAL A 333 -13.06 10.59 16.04
C VAL A 333 -13.74 11.30 14.87
N ASN A 334 -13.04 11.43 13.75
CA ASN A 334 -13.62 11.86 12.48
C ASN A 334 -14.32 10.66 11.81
N PRO A 335 -15.67 10.67 11.69
CA PRO A 335 -16.41 9.55 11.12
C PRO A 335 -16.16 9.36 9.62
N ASP A 336 -15.73 10.38 8.89
CA ASP A 336 -15.43 10.28 7.44
C ASP A 336 -14.14 9.51 7.15
N LEU A 337 -13.22 9.46 8.13
CA LEU A 337 -11.94 8.74 8.04
C LEU A 337 -11.97 7.39 8.79
N CYS A 338 -12.98 7.13 9.61
CA CYS A 338 -13.02 5.92 10.41
C CYS A 338 -13.52 4.71 9.59
N VAL A 339 -12.68 3.69 9.45
CA VAL A 339 -13.06 2.42 8.77
C VAL A 339 -13.59 1.35 9.73
N GLY A 340 -13.84 1.67 11.00
CA GLY A 340 -14.38 0.72 11.97
C GLY A 340 -13.49 -0.50 12.27
N CYS A 341 -12.16 -0.37 12.10
CA CYS A 341 -11.24 -1.50 12.29
C CYS A 341 -10.98 -1.91 13.75
N GLY A 342 -11.33 -1.05 14.71
CA GLY A 342 -11.19 -1.32 16.15
C GLY A 342 -9.76 -1.26 16.72
N ILE A 343 -8.74 -0.93 15.92
CA ILE A 343 -7.33 -0.84 16.37
C ILE A 343 -7.17 0.11 17.57
N CYS A 344 -7.93 1.20 17.59
CA CYS A 344 -7.96 2.17 18.68
C CYS A 344 -8.46 1.58 20.02
N MET A 345 -9.43 0.66 19.97
CA MET A 345 -9.89 -0.07 21.16
C MET A 345 -8.76 -0.94 21.72
N GLY A 346 -8.00 -1.63 20.85
CA GLY A 346 -6.86 -2.44 21.26
C GLY A 346 -5.69 -1.64 21.82
N ALA A 347 -5.59 -0.35 21.46
CA ALA A 347 -4.59 0.60 21.98
C ALA A 347 -5.03 1.26 23.30
N CYS A 348 -6.33 1.28 23.59
CA CYS A 348 -6.87 2.02 24.73
C CYS A 348 -6.45 1.36 26.06
N PRO A 349 -5.82 2.09 26.99
CA PRO A 349 -5.38 1.53 28.27
C PRO A 349 -6.55 1.08 29.16
N SER A 350 -7.73 1.65 28.97
CA SER A 350 -8.95 1.25 29.69
C SER A 350 -9.56 -0.04 29.15
N SER A 351 -9.08 -0.56 28.01
CA SER A 351 -9.57 -1.81 27.39
C SER A 351 -9.06 -3.06 28.11
N THR A 352 -9.48 -3.24 29.35
CA THR A 352 -9.12 -4.39 30.20
C THR A 352 -10.33 -5.30 30.43
N PRO A 353 -10.31 -6.55 29.95
CA PRO A 353 -11.44 -7.47 30.13
C PRO A 353 -11.61 -7.97 31.58
N PHE A 354 -10.64 -7.67 32.46
CA PHE A 354 -10.62 -8.13 33.85
C PHE A 354 -11.60 -7.41 34.78
N ARG A 355 -12.20 -6.29 34.35
CA ARG A 355 -13.13 -5.52 35.20
C ARG A 355 -14.38 -6.36 35.50
N ARG A 356 -14.70 -6.48 36.79
CA ARG A 356 -15.85 -7.23 37.32
C ARG A 356 -16.97 -6.35 37.87
N THR A 357 -16.64 -5.11 38.26
CA THR A 357 -17.56 -4.16 38.87
C THR A 357 -17.91 -3.05 37.88
N GLY A 358 -19.20 -2.70 37.83
CA GLY A 358 -19.76 -1.73 36.87
C GLY A 358 -19.79 -2.24 35.43
N ASP A 359 -20.30 -1.41 34.53
CA ASP A 359 -20.31 -1.72 33.10
C ASP A 359 -18.90 -1.67 32.51
N LEU A 360 -18.58 -2.63 31.64
CA LEU A 360 -17.29 -2.68 30.94
C LEU A 360 -17.29 -1.68 29.79
N VAL A 361 -17.16 -0.41 30.14
CA VAL A 361 -17.04 0.71 29.21
C VAL A 361 -15.58 1.17 29.16
N THR A 362 -15.07 1.38 27.95
CA THR A 362 -13.72 1.88 27.70
C THR A 362 -13.77 3.34 27.24
N GLY A 363 -12.63 4.01 27.25
CA GLY A 363 -12.51 5.38 26.74
C GLY A 363 -12.76 5.50 25.24
N ILE A 364 -12.61 4.42 24.46
CA ILE A 364 -12.96 4.39 23.03
C ILE A 364 -13.35 2.98 22.59
N ASP A 365 -14.59 2.84 22.11
CA ASP A 365 -15.18 1.57 21.70
C ASP A 365 -15.69 1.59 20.25
N LEU A 366 -15.86 0.42 19.65
CA LEU A 366 -16.55 0.26 18.37
C LEU A 366 -18.02 -0.07 18.65
N PRO A 367 -19.00 0.73 18.22
CA PRO A 367 -20.41 0.52 18.58
C PRO A 367 -20.98 -0.86 18.21
N GLY A 368 -20.55 -1.42 17.08
CA GLY A 368 -20.99 -2.75 16.64
C GLY A 368 -20.30 -3.93 17.34
N LEU A 369 -19.23 -3.69 18.09
CA LEU A 369 -18.48 -4.71 18.83
C LEU A 369 -17.69 -4.04 19.98
N PRO A 370 -18.36 -3.51 21.02
CA PRO A 370 -17.67 -2.91 22.16
C PRO A 370 -16.89 -3.97 22.94
N LEU A 371 -15.94 -3.56 23.79
CA LEU A 371 -15.12 -4.50 24.56
C LEU A 371 -15.94 -5.50 25.38
N LYS A 372 -17.07 -5.06 25.96
CA LYS A 372 -18.00 -5.95 26.67
C LYS A 372 -18.46 -7.10 25.79
N GLU A 373 -18.98 -6.79 24.62
CA GLU A 373 -19.45 -7.77 23.64
C GLU A 373 -18.30 -8.66 23.15
N LEU A 374 -17.11 -8.09 22.92
CA LEU A 374 -15.93 -8.86 22.55
C LEU A 374 -15.59 -9.90 23.65
N ARG A 375 -15.55 -9.48 24.91
CA ARG A 375 -15.29 -10.38 26.05
C ARG A 375 -16.36 -11.47 26.15
N ASP A 376 -17.63 -11.09 26.05
CA ASP A 376 -18.76 -12.01 26.18
C ASP A 376 -18.72 -13.06 25.04
N ARG A 377 -18.37 -12.65 23.80
CA ARG A 377 -18.10 -13.57 22.67
C ARG A 377 -16.90 -14.47 22.90
N THR A 378 -15.82 -13.96 23.48
CA THR A 378 -14.64 -14.77 23.81
C THR A 378 -15.00 -15.86 24.83
N ILE A 379 -15.75 -15.53 25.87
CA ILE A 379 -16.21 -16.50 26.87
C ILE A 379 -17.16 -17.53 26.21
N ALA A 380 -18.10 -17.08 25.38
CA ALA A 380 -19.03 -17.96 24.69
C ALA A 380 -18.33 -18.92 23.71
N ALA A 381 -17.31 -18.44 22.99
CA ALA A 381 -16.49 -19.28 22.11
C ALA A 381 -15.65 -20.28 22.91
N ALA A 382 -15.05 -19.83 24.02
CA ALA A 382 -14.28 -20.68 24.92
C ALA A 382 -15.10 -21.82 25.53
N ALA A 383 -16.35 -21.55 25.91
CA ALA A 383 -17.26 -22.56 26.48
C ALA A 383 -17.58 -23.72 25.52
N ARG A 384 -17.33 -23.55 24.22
CA ARG A 384 -17.55 -24.56 23.19
C ARG A 384 -16.29 -25.40 22.89
N LEU A 385 -15.14 -25.05 23.48
CA LEU A 385 -13.90 -25.76 23.26
C LEU A 385 -13.93 -27.13 23.94
N GLN A 386 -13.55 -28.15 23.18
CA GLN A 386 -13.48 -29.54 23.65
C GLN A 386 -12.20 -30.19 23.11
N GLY A 387 -11.81 -31.31 23.72
CA GLY A 387 -10.65 -32.09 23.32
C GLY A 387 -9.39 -31.82 24.16
N PRO A 388 -8.29 -32.50 23.83
CA PRO A 388 -7.07 -32.53 24.65
C PRO A 388 -6.26 -31.22 24.63
N ALA A 389 -6.59 -30.28 23.73
CA ALA A 389 -6.06 -28.92 23.74
C ALA A 389 -7.13 -27.94 23.27
N ARG A 390 -7.65 -27.13 24.20
CA ARG A 390 -8.65 -26.09 23.95
C ARG A 390 -7.96 -24.88 23.34
N ILE A 391 -7.99 -24.75 22.01
CA ILE A 391 -7.37 -23.63 21.30
C ILE A 391 -8.43 -22.60 20.90
N LEU A 392 -8.29 -21.38 21.41
CA LEU A 392 -9.14 -20.24 21.03
C LEU A 392 -8.46 -19.39 19.95
N VAL A 393 -9.19 -19.07 18.88
CA VAL A 393 -8.66 -18.29 17.76
C VAL A 393 -9.25 -16.88 17.77
N LEU A 394 -8.40 -15.85 17.82
CA LEU A 394 -8.77 -14.45 17.56
C LEU A 394 -8.44 -14.14 16.09
N ALA A 395 -9.45 -14.00 15.25
CA ALA A 395 -9.28 -13.99 13.79
C ALA A 395 -9.66 -12.66 13.13
N CYS A 396 -8.83 -12.20 12.18
CA CYS A 396 -9.18 -11.11 11.27
C CYS A 396 -10.24 -11.59 10.27
N GLN A 397 -11.29 -10.80 10.07
CA GLN A 397 -12.34 -11.06 9.05
C GLN A 397 -11.80 -11.13 7.61
N HIS A 398 -10.59 -10.60 7.35
CA HIS A 398 -9.96 -10.60 6.03
C HIS A 398 -8.85 -11.66 5.88
N GLY A 399 -8.55 -12.44 6.93
CA GLY A 399 -7.51 -13.48 6.92
C GLY A 399 -8.04 -14.87 6.52
N ALA A 400 -7.15 -15.86 6.49
CA ALA A 400 -7.45 -17.26 6.14
C ALA A 400 -8.58 -17.89 6.97
N ALA A 401 -8.66 -17.57 8.25
CA ALA A 401 -9.66 -18.10 9.19
C ALA A 401 -11.11 -17.71 8.83
N SER A 402 -11.32 -16.68 8.01
CA SER A 402 -12.66 -16.21 7.58
C SER A 402 -13.36 -17.11 6.57
N GLY A 403 -12.74 -18.22 6.15
CA GLY A 403 -13.26 -19.13 5.13
C GLY A 403 -14.38 -20.09 5.57
N GLY A 404 -14.82 -20.06 6.84
CA GLY A 404 -15.72 -21.07 7.47
C GLY A 404 -14.97 -22.33 7.92
N GLY A 405 -15.55 -23.30 8.65
CA GLY A 405 -14.93 -24.63 8.91
C GLY A 405 -15.04 -25.20 10.33
N GLY A 406 -14.38 -26.33 10.60
CA GLY A 406 -14.54 -27.10 11.85
C GLY A 406 -14.13 -26.37 13.15
N HIS A 407 -13.30 -25.34 13.07
CA HIS A 407 -12.90 -24.49 14.21
C HIS A 407 -13.68 -23.16 14.29
N GLU A 408 -14.72 -22.98 13.48
CA GLU A 408 -15.51 -21.73 13.43
C GLU A 408 -16.18 -21.41 14.77
N ASN A 409 -16.66 -22.43 15.47
CA ASN A 409 -17.28 -22.28 16.80
C ASN A 409 -16.29 -21.86 17.91
N ALA A 410 -14.99 -22.04 17.67
CA ALA A 410 -13.87 -21.70 18.54
C ALA A 410 -13.17 -20.38 18.16
N THR A 411 -13.71 -19.67 17.17
CA THR A 411 -13.11 -18.48 16.58
C THR A 411 -13.89 -17.23 16.91
N VAL A 412 -13.20 -16.21 17.43
CA VAL A 412 -13.75 -14.86 17.63
C VAL A 412 -13.28 -13.98 16.49
N PHE A 413 -14.21 -13.61 15.60
CA PHE A 413 -13.92 -12.75 14.46
C PHE A 413 -13.88 -11.28 14.84
N LEU A 414 -12.82 -10.60 14.42
CA LEU A 414 -12.54 -9.19 14.64
C LEU A 414 -12.43 -8.48 13.28
N PRO A 415 -12.92 -7.22 13.15
CA PRO A 415 -12.64 -6.39 11.98
C PRO A 415 -11.13 -6.29 11.67
N CYS A 416 -10.31 -6.27 12.73
CA CYS A 416 -8.87 -6.38 12.66
C CYS A 416 -8.33 -7.09 13.90
N VAL A 417 -7.31 -7.92 13.76
CA VAL A 417 -6.64 -8.58 14.91
C VAL A 417 -6.04 -7.58 15.91
N ALA A 418 -5.60 -6.40 15.47
CA ALA A 418 -5.09 -5.35 16.36
C ALA A 418 -6.18 -4.67 17.20
N MET A 419 -7.45 -5.00 16.99
CA MET A 419 -8.53 -4.64 17.91
C MET A 419 -8.42 -5.38 19.25
N ALA A 420 -7.91 -6.62 19.24
CA ALA A 420 -7.73 -7.38 20.47
C ALA A 420 -6.63 -6.71 21.32
N PRO A 421 -6.96 -6.19 22.52
CA PRO A 421 -5.94 -5.70 23.42
C PRO A 421 -5.12 -6.90 23.94
N PRO A 422 -3.80 -6.77 24.20
CA PRO A 422 -3.01 -7.88 24.74
C PRO A 422 -3.51 -8.40 26.10
N SER A 423 -4.21 -7.55 26.86
CA SER A 423 -4.92 -7.93 28.08
C SER A 423 -6.00 -9.00 27.85
N LEU A 424 -6.55 -9.12 26.63
CA LEU A 424 -7.49 -10.17 26.26
C LEU A 424 -6.82 -11.54 26.16
N ILE A 425 -5.60 -11.60 25.61
CA ILE A 425 -4.81 -12.84 25.54
C ILE A 425 -4.49 -13.31 26.97
N ASP A 426 -4.03 -12.38 27.81
CA ASP A 426 -3.77 -12.64 29.22
C ASP A 426 -5.05 -13.11 29.94
N PHE A 427 -6.19 -12.48 29.68
CA PHE A 427 -7.47 -12.88 30.25
C PHE A 427 -7.88 -14.29 29.86
N ILE A 428 -7.75 -14.66 28.58
CA ILE A 428 -8.10 -16.01 28.11
C ILE A 428 -7.29 -17.08 28.84
N LEU A 429 -5.97 -16.89 28.93
CA LEU A 429 -5.07 -17.88 29.53
C LEU A 429 -5.14 -17.87 31.07
N SER A 430 -5.16 -16.70 31.71
CA SER A 430 -5.18 -16.59 33.18
C SER A 430 -6.53 -16.95 33.81
N ARG A 431 -7.62 -16.96 33.03
CA ARG A 431 -8.95 -17.42 33.47
C ARG A 431 -9.26 -18.85 33.06
N ASP A 432 -8.27 -19.56 32.52
CA ASP A 432 -8.42 -20.96 32.08
C ASP A 432 -9.57 -21.16 31.06
N LEU A 433 -9.78 -20.16 30.20
CA LEU A 433 -10.78 -20.24 29.14
C LEU A 433 -10.29 -21.09 27.96
N ALA A 434 -8.98 -21.16 27.75
CA ALA A 434 -8.34 -21.95 26.70
C ALA A 434 -6.92 -22.34 27.13
N ASP A 435 -6.44 -23.47 26.62
CA ASP A 435 -5.08 -23.95 26.84
C ASP A 435 -4.08 -23.22 25.93
N GLY A 436 -4.54 -22.71 24.79
CA GLY A 436 -3.73 -21.92 23.88
C GLY A 436 -4.55 -20.87 23.14
N VAL A 437 -3.88 -19.78 22.76
CA VAL A 437 -4.48 -18.70 21.97
C VAL A 437 -3.74 -18.58 20.64
N VAL A 438 -4.50 -18.51 19.55
CA VAL A 438 -3.99 -18.23 18.22
C VAL A 438 -4.51 -16.88 17.76
N ILE A 439 -3.61 -16.00 17.33
CA ILE A 439 -3.99 -14.77 16.63
C ILE A 439 -3.81 -14.98 15.13
N ALA A 440 -4.91 -15.00 14.39
CA ALA A 440 -4.93 -15.29 12.96
C ALA A 440 -5.24 -14.02 12.16
N GLY A 441 -4.24 -13.44 11.49
CA GLY A 441 -4.37 -12.22 10.72
C GLY A 441 -4.35 -12.42 9.20
N CYS A 442 -4.33 -11.30 8.46
CA CYS A 442 -3.94 -11.29 7.04
C CYS A 442 -2.47 -11.70 6.88
N ALA A 443 -2.02 -12.00 5.66
CA ALA A 443 -0.59 -12.16 5.41
C ALA A 443 0.17 -10.86 5.68
N GLU A 444 1.43 -10.99 6.12
CA GLU A 444 2.26 -9.84 6.51
C GLU A 444 2.50 -8.85 5.35
N ARG A 445 2.62 -9.38 4.13
CA ARG A 445 2.76 -8.61 2.88
C ARG A 445 1.52 -7.78 2.53
N THR A 446 0.34 -8.19 2.99
CA THR A 446 -0.95 -7.68 2.47
C THR A 446 -1.97 -7.49 3.61
N CYS A 447 -1.63 -6.69 4.62
CA CYS A 447 -2.57 -6.34 5.68
C CYS A 447 -3.71 -5.43 5.16
N TYR A 448 -4.97 -5.88 5.30
CA TYR A 448 -6.15 -5.12 4.83
C TYR A 448 -6.27 -3.75 5.51
N ASN A 449 -6.12 -3.73 6.85
CA ASN A 449 -6.16 -2.52 7.68
C ASN A 449 -4.79 -1.86 7.88
N ARG A 450 -3.88 -2.04 6.92
CA ARG A 450 -2.53 -1.45 6.83
C ARG A 450 -1.55 -1.90 7.92
N LEU A 451 -1.77 -1.48 9.16
CA LEU A 451 -0.81 -1.66 10.28
C LEU A 451 -1.25 -2.71 11.30
N GLY A 452 -2.40 -3.36 11.09
CA GLY A 452 -2.98 -4.29 12.06
C GLY A 452 -2.04 -5.45 12.45
N VAL A 453 -1.41 -6.10 11.46
CA VAL A 453 -0.45 -7.19 11.75
C VAL A 453 0.78 -6.66 12.48
N GLU A 454 1.30 -5.51 12.04
CA GLU A 454 2.49 -4.88 12.62
C GLU A 454 2.27 -4.48 14.08
N TRP A 455 1.13 -3.85 14.40
CA TRP A 455 0.78 -3.45 15.77
C TRP A 455 0.58 -4.65 16.68
N THR A 456 -0.11 -5.69 16.20
CA THR A 456 -0.24 -6.93 16.97
C THR A 456 1.13 -7.55 17.26
N LYS A 457 2.02 -7.66 16.27
CA LYS A 457 3.38 -8.19 16.46
C LYS A 457 4.19 -7.34 17.44
N ALA A 458 4.15 -6.02 17.29
CA ALA A 458 4.89 -5.09 18.15
C ALA A 458 4.42 -5.15 19.62
N ARG A 459 3.10 -5.21 19.85
CA ARG A 459 2.53 -5.34 21.20
C ARG A 459 2.86 -6.69 21.84
N ILE A 460 2.82 -7.79 21.09
CA ILE A 460 3.24 -9.12 21.59
C ILE A 460 4.72 -9.12 21.94
N ALA A 461 5.56 -8.50 21.11
CA ALA A 461 7.00 -8.43 21.30
C ALA A 461 7.47 -7.42 22.36
N GLY A 462 6.56 -6.71 23.04
CA GLY A 462 6.95 -5.70 24.05
C GLY A 462 7.48 -4.39 23.46
N LYS A 463 7.35 -4.17 22.15
CA LYS A 463 7.89 -3.00 21.44
C LYS A 463 6.88 -1.86 21.30
N ARG A 464 5.62 -2.08 21.67
CA ARG A 464 4.53 -1.10 21.56
C ARG A 464 3.53 -1.26 22.69
N ASP A 465 3.07 -0.14 23.23
CA ASP A 465 2.00 -0.09 24.21
C ASP A 465 0.60 -0.24 23.58
N PRO A 466 -0.38 -0.81 24.30
CA PRO A 466 -0.15 -1.69 25.45
C PRO A 466 0.58 -2.95 24.99
N TYR A 467 1.57 -3.42 25.75
CA TYR A 467 2.28 -4.66 25.43
C TYR A 467 1.68 -5.89 26.14
N LEU A 468 1.97 -7.07 25.60
CA LEU A 468 1.62 -8.33 26.23
C LEU A 468 2.52 -8.57 27.46
N ARG A 469 1.91 -8.72 28.63
CA ARG A 469 2.62 -8.89 29.92
C ARG A 469 3.55 -10.11 29.88
N GLU A 470 4.69 -10.00 30.56
CA GLU A 470 5.69 -11.08 30.66
C GLU A 470 5.15 -12.36 31.28
N ARG A 471 4.17 -12.24 32.20
CA ARG A 471 3.53 -13.38 32.85
C ARG A 471 2.78 -14.33 31.91
N VAL A 472 2.49 -13.90 30.68
CA VAL A 472 1.73 -14.69 29.71
C VAL A 472 2.68 -15.70 29.05
N PRO A 473 2.42 -17.02 29.18
CA PRO A 473 3.28 -18.07 28.62
C PRO A 473 3.28 -17.99 27.09
N ARG A 474 4.46 -17.85 26.49
CA ARG A 474 4.60 -17.61 25.04
C ARG A 474 4.45 -18.89 24.23
N GLU A 475 4.77 -20.03 24.82
CA GLU A 475 4.54 -21.37 24.32
C GLU A 475 3.04 -21.71 24.14
N ARG A 476 2.14 -20.95 24.80
CA ARG A 476 0.68 -21.04 24.67
C ARG A 476 0.08 -19.96 23.78
N LEU A 477 0.91 -19.19 23.07
CA LEU A 477 0.50 -18.17 22.12
C LEU A 477 1.14 -18.41 20.76
N ALA A 478 0.32 -18.49 19.71
CA ALA A 478 0.81 -18.51 18.33
C ALA A 478 0.19 -17.39 17.51
N THR A 479 0.91 -16.98 16.47
CA THR A 479 0.42 -16.04 15.45
C THR A 479 0.47 -16.71 14.10
N ILE A 480 -0.62 -16.64 13.34
CA ILE A 480 -0.71 -17.19 11.99
C ILE A 480 -1.08 -16.05 11.03
N TRP A 481 -0.19 -15.76 10.08
CA TRP A 481 -0.33 -14.66 9.12
C TRP A 481 -0.57 -15.21 7.72
N ALA A 482 -1.84 -15.38 7.36
CA ALA A 482 -2.24 -16.08 6.14
C ALA A 482 -3.40 -15.35 5.46
N ASP A 483 -3.31 -15.16 4.14
CA ASP A 483 -4.40 -14.56 3.36
C ASP A 483 -5.56 -15.53 3.19
N ARG A 484 -6.71 -15.00 2.73
CA ARG A 484 -7.96 -15.77 2.56
C ARG A 484 -7.79 -17.04 1.70
N SER A 485 -6.87 -17.04 0.75
CA SER A 485 -6.55 -18.18 -0.11
C SER A 485 -5.64 -19.23 0.54
N GLU A 486 -4.96 -18.89 1.63
CA GLU A 486 -3.96 -19.74 2.32
C GLU A 486 -4.57 -20.58 3.45
N ARG A 487 -5.82 -21.01 3.25
CA ARG A 487 -6.58 -21.74 4.27
C ARG A 487 -5.92 -23.04 4.72
N THR A 488 -5.43 -23.84 3.79
CA THR A 488 -4.76 -25.12 4.09
C THR A 488 -3.52 -24.90 4.98
N ARG A 489 -2.79 -23.80 4.75
CA ARG A 489 -1.65 -23.42 5.59
C ARG A 489 -2.11 -23.03 7.00
N PHE A 490 -3.16 -22.22 7.10
CA PHE A 490 -3.75 -21.86 8.39
C PHE A 490 -4.19 -23.09 9.19
N GLU A 491 -4.91 -24.03 8.56
CA GLU A 491 -5.36 -25.28 9.20
C GLU A 491 -4.18 -26.16 9.63
N ALA A 492 -3.12 -26.26 8.82
CA ALA A 492 -1.92 -27.02 9.15
C ALA A 492 -1.14 -26.40 10.33
N GLU A 493 -0.93 -25.07 10.33
CA GLU A 493 -0.25 -24.37 11.42
C GLU A 493 -1.07 -24.41 12.72
N LEU A 494 -2.40 -24.26 12.64
CA LEU A 494 -3.30 -24.39 13.78
C LEU A 494 -3.25 -25.81 14.38
N ALA A 495 -3.29 -26.84 13.53
CA ALA A 495 -3.21 -28.23 13.97
C ALA A 495 -1.84 -28.55 14.60
N ALA A 496 -0.75 -28.01 14.04
CA ALA A 496 0.59 -28.16 14.60
C ALA A 496 0.68 -27.50 15.99
N PHE A 497 0.13 -26.29 16.14
CA PHE A 497 0.09 -25.59 17.42
C PHE A 497 -0.80 -26.30 18.46
N SER A 498 -1.96 -26.80 18.06
CA SER A 498 -2.83 -27.60 18.93
C SER A 498 -2.09 -28.83 19.47
N LYS A 499 -1.33 -29.53 18.61
CA LYS A 499 -0.47 -30.66 19.02
C LYS A 499 0.67 -30.26 19.95
N SER A 500 1.25 -29.06 19.82
CA SER A 500 2.29 -28.61 20.74
C SER A 500 1.73 -28.25 22.10
N VAL A 501 0.56 -27.59 22.15
CA VAL A 501 -0.11 -27.21 23.40
C VAL A 501 -0.58 -28.45 24.17
N ALA A 502 -1.09 -29.48 23.47
CA ALA A 502 -1.51 -30.75 24.10
C ALA A 502 -0.38 -31.49 24.84
N LYS A 503 0.90 -31.15 24.58
CA LYS A 503 2.06 -31.74 25.25
C LYS A 503 2.54 -30.91 26.45
N LEU A 504 2.02 -29.70 26.62
CA LEU A 504 2.39 -28.84 27.74
C LEU A 504 1.68 -29.31 29.01
N PRO A 505 2.31 -29.19 30.19
CA PRO A 505 1.65 -29.51 31.46
C PRO A 505 0.44 -28.60 31.64
N GLU A 506 -0.62 -29.12 32.29
CA GLU A 506 -1.82 -28.33 32.60
C GLU A 506 -1.44 -27.01 33.30
N THR A 507 -2.13 -25.95 32.92
CA THR A 507 -1.92 -24.63 33.52
C THR A 507 -2.38 -24.68 34.97
N GLU A 508 -1.46 -24.61 35.93
CA GLU A 508 -1.87 -24.39 37.33
C GLU A 508 -2.70 -23.09 37.38
N PRO A 509 -3.92 -23.11 37.95
CA PRO A 509 -4.72 -21.91 38.11
C PRO A 509 -4.00 -20.98 39.07
N ARG A 510 -3.22 -20.04 38.52
CA ARG A 510 -2.53 -19.02 39.32
C ARG A 510 -3.59 -18.13 39.93
N MET A 511 -3.90 -18.38 41.21
CA MET A 511 -4.65 -17.45 42.04
C MET A 511 -4.04 -16.07 41.84
N VAL A 512 -4.83 -15.15 41.28
CA VAL A 512 -4.49 -13.73 41.27
C VAL A 512 -4.37 -13.35 42.73
N ARG A 513 -3.15 -13.30 43.27
CA ARG A 513 -2.90 -12.76 44.61
C ARG A 513 -3.54 -11.38 44.61
N ALA A 514 -4.60 -11.21 45.40
CA ALA A 514 -5.11 -9.89 45.71
C ALA A 514 -3.91 -9.08 46.20
N ALA A 515 -3.61 -7.95 45.55
CA ALA A 515 -2.66 -7.01 46.12
C ALA A 515 -3.17 -6.71 47.55
N PRO A 516 -2.31 -6.76 48.58
CA PRO A 516 -2.74 -6.43 49.93
C PRO A 516 -3.37 -5.04 49.88
N SER A 517 -4.59 -4.92 50.39
CA SER A 517 -5.29 -3.66 50.53
C SER A 517 -4.37 -2.72 51.32
N ARG A 518 -3.73 -1.77 50.64
CA ARG A 518 -3.18 -0.61 51.34
C ARG A 518 -4.40 0.11 51.90
N GLN A 519 -4.57 0.02 53.22
CA GLN A 519 -5.45 0.92 53.94
C GLN A 519 -5.01 2.36 53.60
N PRO A 520 -5.96 3.31 53.49
CA PRO A 520 -5.59 4.70 53.28
C PRO A 520 -4.87 5.18 54.55
N GLU A 521 -3.55 5.33 54.49
CA GLU A 521 -2.84 6.10 55.50
C GLU A 521 -3.37 7.53 55.41
N ASN A 522 -3.92 8.00 56.54
CA ASN A 522 -4.42 9.34 56.74
C ASN A 522 -3.35 10.36 56.33
N CYS A 523 -3.54 11.00 55.17
CA CYS A 523 -2.81 12.19 54.80
C CYS A 523 -3.40 13.36 55.61
N VAL A 524 -2.95 13.47 56.87
CA VAL A 524 -3.17 14.68 57.68
C VAL A 524 -2.35 15.79 57.03
N ARG A 525 -3.06 16.77 56.47
CA ARG A 525 -2.47 18.03 56.02
C ARG A 525 -2.07 18.84 57.25
N GLU A 526 -0.78 19.06 57.45
CA GLU A 526 -0.31 20.18 58.28
C GLU A 526 -0.55 21.50 57.53
N PRO A 527 -1.09 22.53 58.19
CA PRO A 527 -1.21 23.86 57.60
C PRO A 527 0.15 24.56 57.65
N ILE A 528 0.60 25.03 56.50
CA ILE A 528 1.77 25.93 56.40
C ILE A 528 1.32 27.30 56.93
N ALA A 529 1.98 27.76 57.99
CA ALA A 529 1.92 29.13 58.50
C ALA A 529 2.80 30.07 57.66
#